data_AF-A0A1G7APH7-F1
#
_entry.id   AF-A0A1G7APH7-F1
#
_cell.length_a   1.000
_cell.length_b   1.000
_cell.length_c   1.000
_cell.angle_alpha   90.00
_cell.angle_beta   90.00
_cell.angle_gamma   90.00
#
_symmetry.space_group_name_H-M   'P 1'
#
loop_
_entity.id
_entity.type
_entity.pdbx_description
1 polymer ?
#
loop_
_entity_poly.entity_id
_entity_poly.type
_entity_poly.pdbx_seq_one_letter_code
_entity_poly.pdbx_strand_id
1 'polypeptide(L)'
;MSIAQFERLLDAVAGRSDVRITFDDGNVSDVEVALPRLVERGLVAEFFLLAGTLGDRGRVDHTDVRALLDAGMAIGSHGWAHRDWRRINNEQARRELDDAHRVLGELTGRPVSRVAIPFGSYDRHVLRRLRSAGVTRAYSSDGGRARPDTWLQARTSLRHDMDAAWIARLLDPNTSLTRRARGCAARVIKRLR
;
A
#
# COMPACT_ATOMS: atom_id res chain seq x y z
N MET A 1 -1.93 -15.32 -7.53
CA MET A 1 -0.49 -15.30 -7.87
C MET A 1 0.13 -16.47 -7.13
N SER A 2 0.93 -17.31 -7.79
CA SER A 2 1.62 -18.41 -7.13
C SER A 2 2.82 -17.91 -6.32
N ILE A 3 3.28 -18.71 -5.36
CA ILE A 3 4.48 -18.43 -4.57
C ILE A 3 5.70 -18.23 -5.51
N ALA A 4 5.85 -19.11 -6.51
CA ALA A 4 6.94 -18.99 -7.48
C ALA A 4 6.89 -17.71 -8.32
N GLN A 5 5.69 -17.19 -8.65
CA GLN A 5 5.56 -15.88 -9.31
C GLN A 5 6.00 -14.74 -8.40
N PHE A 6 5.64 -14.82 -7.11
CA PHE A 6 6.01 -13.84 -6.11
C PHE A 6 7.52 -13.83 -5.87
N GLU A 7 8.15 -15.00 -5.69
CA GLU A 7 9.60 -15.13 -5.52
C GLU A 7 10.37 -14.55 -6.71
N ARG A 8 9.96 -14.86 -7.95
CA ARG A 8 10.56 -14.25 -9.14
C ARG A 8 10.47 -12.72 -9.16
N LEU A 9 9.37 -12.17 -8.66
CA LEU A 9 9.23 -10.72 -8.55
C LEU A 9 10.20 -10.18 -7.48
N LEU A 10 10.30 -10.83 -6.32
CA LEU A 10 11.25 -10.43 -5.28
C LEU A 10 12.70 -10.49 -5.78
N ASP A 11 13.07 -11.54 -6.50
CA ASP A 11 14.40 -11.71 -7.10
C ASP A 11 14.69 -10.58 -8.12
N ALA A 12 13.70 -10.20 -8.93
CA ALA A 12 13.85 -9.13 -9.92
C ALA A 12 13.99 -7.72 -9.31
N VAL A 13 13.53 -7.53 -8.07
CA VAL A 13 13.63 -6.24 -7.37
C VAL A 13 14.70 -6.22 -6.28
N ALA A 14 15.31 -7.37 -5.97
CA ALA A 14 16.46 -7.46 -5.07
C ALA A 14 17.60 -6.54 -5.55
N GLY A 15 18.15 -5.74 -4.64
CA GLY A 15 19.20 -4.77 -4.94
C GLY A 15 18.73 -3.49 -5.66
N ARG A 16 17.44 -3.34 -5.98
CA ARG A 16 16.91 -2.12 -6.61
C ARG A 16 16.49 -1.09 -5.57
N SER A 17 17.17 0.05 -5.55
CA SER A 17 16.81 1.19 -4.70
C SER A 17 15.67 2.05 -5.27
N ASP A 18 15.29 1.86 -6.54
CA ASP A 18 14.23 2.59 -7.21
C ASP A 18 12.84 1.92 -7.09
N VAL A 19 12.75 0.81 -6.35
CA VAL A 19 11.52 0.03 -6.13
C VAL A 19 11.17 0.03 -4.64
N ARG A 20 9.87 0.16 -4.35
CA ARG A 20 9.33 -0.06 -3.00
C ARG A 20 8.23 -1.10 -3.07
N ILE A 21 8.25 -2.03 -2.11
CA ILE A 21 7.28 -3.11 -2.00
C ILE A 21 6.27 -2.71 -0.93
N THR A 22 4.98 -2.86 -1.24
CA THR A 22 3.91 -2.58 -0.28
C THR A 22 2.84 -3.67 -0.33
N PHE A 23 2.27 -3.97 0.83
CA PHE A 23 1.16 -4.91 0.98
C PHE A 23 -0.04 -4.17 1.57
N ASP A 24 -1.24 -4.57 1.18
CA ASP A 24 -2.48 -4.00 1.67
C ASP A 24 -3.29 -5.08 2.41
N ASP A 25 -4.23 -4.64 3.23
CA ASP A 25 -5.26 -5.42 3.94
C ASP A 25 -4.81 -6.19 5.20
N GLY A 26 -3.53 -6.53 5.35
CA GLY A 26 -3.05 -7.27 6.53
C GLY A 26 -3.58 -8.70 6.58
N ASN A 27 -3.28 -9.48 5.54
CA ASN A 27 -3.67 -10.90 5.48
C ASN A 27 -2.64 -11.75 6.22
N VAL A 28 -3.02 -12.89 6.80
CA VAL A 28 -2.08 -13.79 7.50
C VAL A 28 -0.90 -14.25 6.61
N SER A 29 -1.13 -14.34 5.30
CA SER A 29 -0.08 -14.62 4.31
C SER A 29 1.05 -13.58 4.27
N ASP A 30 0.80 -12.37 4.76
CA ASP A 30 1.80 -11.31 4.86
C ASP A 30 2.94 -11.74 5.80
N VAL A 31 2.62 -12.50 6.85
CA VAL A 31 3.61 -13.05 7.80
C VAL A 31 4.01 -14.47 7.40
N GLU A 32 3.07 -15.34 7.07
CA GLU A 32 3.38 -16.75 6.79
C GLU A 32 4.16 -16.96 5.47
N VAL A 33 3.92 -16.10 4.48
CA VAL A 33 4.47 -16.25 3.14
C VAL A 33 5.42 -15.10 2.79
N ALA A 34 4.96 -13.85 2.91
CA ALA A 34 5.71 -12.72 2.39
C ALA A 34 6.93 -12.37 3.27
N LEU A 35 6.73 -12.25 4.58
CA LEU A 35 7.78 -11.88 5.53
C LEU A 35 9.06 -12.73 5.42
N PRO A 36 9.04 -14.07 5.51
CA PRO A 36 10.26 -14.87 5.44
C PRO A 36 11.01 -14.70 4.11
N ARG A 37 10.29 -14.52 3.00
CA ARG A 37 10.88 -14.34 1.66
C ARG A 37 11.50 -12.98 1.45
N LEU A 38 10.93 -11.95 2.07
CA LEU A 38 11.50 -10.60 2.12
C LEU A 38 12.80 -10.61 2.94
N VAL A 39 12.76 -11.21 4.14
CA VAL A 39 13.91 -11.32 5.04
C VAL A 39 15.07 -12.08 4.39
N GLU A 40 14.80 -13.23 3.76
CA GLU A 40 15.79 -14.02 3.03
C GLU A 40 16.57 -13.20 1.98
N ARG A 41 15.92 -12.17 1.40
CA ARG A 41 16.49 -11.33 0.33
C ARG A 41 17.00 -9.98 0.84
N GLY A 42 16.98 -9.74 2.15
CA GLY A 42 17.32 -8.43 2.73
C GLY A 42 16.42 -7.29 2.26
N LEU A 43 15.18 -7.60 1.87
CA LEU A 43 14.19 -6.63 1.39
C LEU A 43 13.36 -6.11 2.55
N VAL A 44 13.08 -4.80 2.54
CA VAL A 44 12.11 -4.15 3.43
C VAL A 44 10.87 -3.75 2.67
N ALA A 45 9.70 -3.84 3.31
CA ALA A 45 8.41 -3.50 2.74
C ALA A 45 7.56 -2.66 3.70
N GLU A 46 6.51 -2.05 3.18
CA GLU A 46 5.51 -1.31 3.96
C GLU A 46 4.14 -2.03 3.89
N PHE A 47 3.58 -2.40 5.04
CA PHE A 47 2.31 -3.12 5.16
C PHE A 47 1.22 -2.15 5.63
N PHE A 48 0.19 -1.94 4.81
CA PHE A 48 -0.96 -1.10 5.12
C PHE A 48 -2.07 -1.95 5.71
N LEU A 49 -2.27 -1.81 7.02
CA LEU A 49 -3.17 -2.68 7.79
C LEU A 49 -4.55 -2.07 7.97
N LEU A 50 -5.56 -2.94 8.05
CA LEU A 50 -6.92 -2.58 8.46
C LEU A 50 -7.03 -2.71 9.99
N ALA A 51 -7.13 -1.57 10.67
CA ALA A 51 -7.14 -1.55 12.14
C ALA A 51 -8.34 -2.30 12.74
N GLY A 52 -9.48 -2.27 12.06
CA GLY A 52 -10.74 -2.86 12.54
C GLY A 52 -10.86 -4.36 12.35
N THR A 53 -9.90 -5.00 11.67
CA THR A 53 -9.92 -6.44 11.39
C THR A 53 -8.71 -7.18 11.96
N LEU A 54 -7.90 -6.53 12.80
CA LEU A 54 -6.76 -7.18 13.44
C LEU A 54 -7.24 -8.34 14.32
N GLY A 55 -6.65 -9.52 14.15
CA GLY A 55 -7.03 -10.74 14.86
C GLY A 55 -8.28 -11.44 14.35
N ASP A 56 -8.96 -10.91 13.33
CA ASP A 56 -10.02 -11.65 12.63
C ASP A 56 -9.44 -12.88 11.91
N ARG A 57 -10.29 -13.87 11.64
CA ARG A 57 -9.87 -15.08 10.92
C ARG A 57 -9.23 -14.73 9.57
N GLY A 58 -7.97 -15.14 9.39
CA GLY A 58 -7.18 -14.90 8.17
C GLY A 58 -6.55 -13.51 8.07
N ARG A 59 -6.67 -12.70 9.13
CA ARG A 59 -6.01 -11.39 9.26
C ARG A 59 -4.85 -11.49 10.25
N VAL A 60 -3.89 -10.60 10.08
CA VAL A 60 -2.79 -10.47 11.04
C VAL A 60 -3.31 -10.04 12.41
N ASP A 61 -2.71 -10.59 13.46
CA ASP A 61 -2.97 -10.18 14.83
C ASP A 61 -1.85 -9.27 15.40
N HIS A 62 -1.90 -8.98 16.70
CA HIS A 62 -0.90 -8.13 17.35
C HIS A 62 0.50 -8.76 17.36
N THR A 63 0.60 -10.10 17.42
CA THR A 63 1.86 -10.84 17.40
C THR A 63 2.48 -10.78 16.01
N ASP A 64 1.65 -10.96 14.98
CA ASP A 64 2.05 -10.82 13.57
C ASP A 64 2.59 -9.42 13.26
N VAL A 65 1.92 -8.37 13.76
CA VAL A 65 2.38 -6.99 13.56
C VAL A 65 3.73 -6.75 14.25
N ARG A 66 3.97 -7.32 15.43
CA ARG A 66 5.29 -7.27 16.07
C ARG A 66 6.35 -7.99 15.25
N ALA A 67 6.05 -9.18 14.73
CA ALA A 67 6.96 -9.92 13.86
C ALA A 67 7.37 -9.12 12.61
N LEU A 68 6.43 -8.40 11.99
CA LEU A 68 6.72 -7.48 10.89
C LEU A 68 7.67 -6.36 11.32
N LEU A 69 7.41 -5.71 12.47
CA LEU A 69 8.25 -4.63 12.99
C LEU A 69 9.66 -5.10 13.36
N ASP A 70 9.77 -6.24 14.03
CA ASP A 70 11.05 -6.82 14.47
C ASP A 70 11.93 -7.21 13.27
N ALA A 71 11.32 -7.58 12.15
CA ALA A 71 12.00 -7.82 10.88
C ALA A 71 12.37 -6.54 10.10
N GLY A 72 12.11 -5.35 10.65
CA GLY A 72 12.42 -4.06 10.03
C GLY A 72 11.40 -3.58 8.99
N MET A 73 10.21 -4.20 8.94
CA MET A 73 9.15 -3.75 8.05
C MET A 73 8.46 -2.50 8.59
N ALA A 74 7.91 -1.68 7.68
CA ALA A 74 7.13 -0.50 8.05
C ALA A 74 5.64 -0.83 8.09
N ILE A 75 4.90 -0.21 9.01
CA ILE A 75 3.45 -0.31 9.11
C ILE A 75 2.81 1.02 8.73
N GLY A 76 1.85 0.97 7.83
CA GLY A 76 0.96 2.06 7.44
C GLY A 76 -0.50 1.71 7.69
N SER A 77 -1.41 2.63 7.41
CA SER A 77 -2.85 2.40 7.54
C SER A 77 -3.51 2.14 6.18
N HIS A 78 -4.41 1.16 6.15
CA HIS A 78 -5.39 0.97 5.07
C HIS A 78 -6.82 1.31 5.52
N GLY A 79 -6.93 2.05 6.62
CA GLY A 79 -8.20 2.39 7.25
C GLY A 79 -8.64 1.42 8.33
N TRP A 80 -9.95 1.37 8.55
CA TRP A 80 -10.58 0.55 9.58
C TRP A 80 -11.23 -0.71 9.00
N ALA A 81 -12.07 -0.56 7.98
CA ALA A 81 -12.90 -1.65 7.44
C ALA A 81 -12.93 -1.70 5.91
N HIS A 82 -11.92 -1.13 5.23
CA HIS A 82 -11.78 -1.17 3.77
C HIS A 82 -13.01 -0.58 3.03
N ARG A 83 -13.50 0.57 3.51
CA ARG A 83 -14.64 1.28 2.89
C ARG A 83 -14.19 2.14 1.72
N ASP A 84 -15.08 2.35 0.75
CA ASP A 84 -14.89 3.38 -0.28
C ASP A 84 -15.05 4.77 0.34
N TRP A 85 -13.93 5.43 0.63
CA TRP A 85 -13.89 6.71 1.34
C TRP A 85 -14.58 7.88 0.62
N ARG A 86 -14.93 7.73 -0.67
CA ARG A 86 -15.74 8.71 -1.40
C ARG A 86 -17.21 8.70 -0.95
N ARG A 87 -17.64 7.63 -0.28
CA ARG A 87 -19.07 7.35 0.01
C ARG A 87 -19.36 7.27 1.52
N ILE A 88 -18.39 7.58 2.36
CA ILE A 88 -18.53 7.46 3.82
C ILE A 88 -19.00 8.76 4.48
N ASN A 89 -19.85 8.60 5.51
CA ASN A 89 -20.27 9.70 6.37
C ASN A 89 -19.13 10.14 7.32
N ASN A 90 -19.37 11.19 8.13
CA ASN A 90 -18.34 11.74 9.02
C ASN A 90 -17.92 10.77 10.15
N GLU A 91 -18.85 9.99 10.71
CA GLU A 91 -18.52 9.02 11.75
C GLU A 91 -17.64 7.90 11.19
N GLN A 92 -18.00 7.38 10.02
CA GLN A 92 -17.20 6.40 9.31
C GLN A 92 -15.83 6.96 8.94
N ALA A 93 -15.76 8.23 8.49
CA ALA A 93 -14.48 8.88 8.21
C ALA A 93 -13.59 8.98 9.45
N ARG A 94 -14.17 9.32 10.61
CA ARG A 94 -13.44 9.35 11.89
C ARG A 94 -12.87 7.97 12.24
N ARG A 95 -13.66 6.90 12.05
CA ARG A 95 -13.16 5.53 12.29
C ARG A 95 -12.04 5.15 11.31
N GLU A 96 -12.26 5.40 10.03
CA GLU A 96 -11.34 5.02 8.94
C GLU A 96 -10.02 5.80 8.99
N LEU A 97 -10.02 7.06 9.40
CA LEU A 97 -8.85 7.93 9.29
C LEU A 97 -8.24 8.28 10.65
N ASP A 98 -9.04 8.48 11.69
CA ASP A 98 -8.52 8.93 12.98
C ASP A 98 -8.31 7.74 13.93
N ASP A 99 -9.37 6.94 14.16
CA ASP A 99 -9.28 5.79 15.07
C ASP A 99 -8.30 4.73 14.55
N ALA A 100 -8.27 4.49 13.23
CA ALA A 100 -7.34 3.55 12.62
C ALA A 100 -5.87 3.98 12.81
N HIS A 101 -5.55 5.26 12.58
CA HIS A 101 -4.19 5.77 12.78
C HIS A 101 -3.79 5.70 14.25
N ARG A 102 -4.71 6.01 15.17
CA ARG A 102 -4.46 5.94 16.61
C ARG A 102 -4.16 4.51 17.06
N VAL A 103 -5.03 3.54 16.72
CA VAL A 103 -4.86 2.13 17.11
C VAL A 103 -3.57 1.54 16.53
N LEU A 104 -3.29 1.78 15.25
CA LEU A 104 -2.05 1.30 14.65
C LEU A 104 -0.83 2.03 15.22
N GLY A 105 -0.97 3.31 15.59
CA GLY A 105 0.09 4.07 16.25
C GLY A 105 0.43 3.53 17.64
N GLU A 106 -0.60 3.21 18.43
CA GLU A 106 -0.45 2.55 19.74
C GLU A 106 0.22 1.18 19.60
N LEU A 107 -0.22 0.38 18.62
CA LEU A 107 0.33 -0.96 18.37
C LEU A 107 1.79 -0.92 17.94
N THR A 108 2.17 0.04 17.09
CA THR A 108 3.53 0.16 16.55
C THR A 108 4.48 0.96 17.44
N GLY A 109 3.95 1.65 18.46
CA GLY A 109 4.71 2.56 19.31
C GLY A 109 5.20 3.82 18.58
N ARG A 110 4.65 4.14 17.40
CA ARG A 110 5.02 5.31 16.61
C ARG A 110 3.85 5.87 15.79
N PRO A 111 3.85 7.17 15.47
CA PRO A 111 2.77 7.74 14.66
C PRO A 111 2.63 7.07 13.28
N VAL A 112 1.44 6.55 12.98
CA VAL A 112 1.08 6.04 11.65
C VAL A 112 0.43 7.17 10.85
N SER A 113 1.11 7.62 9.80
CA SER A 113 0.67 8.74 8.95
C SER A 113 0.79 8.45 7.45
N ARG A 114 1.14 7.22 7.08
CA ARG A 114 1.21 6.77 5.69
C ARG A 114 0.01 5.89 5.40
N VAL A 115 -0.65 6.15 4.28
CA VAL A 115 -1.98 5.60 4.01
C VAL A 115 -2.09 5.02 2.62
N ALA A 116 -2.50 3.77 2.50
CA ALA A 116 -3.04 3.22 1.26
C ALA A 116 -4.54 3.52 1.19
N ILE A 117 -5.01 4.08 0.08
CA ILE A 117 -6.43 4.41 -0.10
C ILE A 117 -7.16 3.14 -0.56
N PRO A 118 -8.21 2.67 0.13
CA PRO A 118 -9.01 1.52 -0.29
C PRO A 118 -9.43 1.61 -1.76
N PHE A 119 -9.28 0.50 -2.48
CA PHE A 119 -9.54 0.40 -3.92
C PHE A 119 -8.75 1.39 -4.80
N GLY A 120 -7.75 2.10 -4.27
CA GLY A 120 -7.07 3.21 -4.94
C GLY A 120 -8.03 4.33 -5.39
N SER A 121 -9.18 4.45 -4.74
CA SER A 121 -10.30 5.29 -5.17
C SER A 121 -10.42 6.54 -4.31
N TYR A 122 -10.28 7.71 -4.93
CA TYR A 122 -10.31 9.00 -4.25
C TYR A 122 -10.94 10.08 -5.12
N ASP A 123 -11.35 11.16 -4.46
CA ASP A 123 -11.80 12.43 -5.02
C ASP A 123 -11.16 13.58 -4.21
N ARG A 124 -11.45 14.84 -4.57
CA ARG A 124 -10.95 16.01 -3.81
C ARG A 124 -11.32 15.98 -2.33
N HIS A 125 -12.44 15.38 -1.97
CA HIS A 125 -12.94 15.34 -0.60
C HIS A 125 -12.10 14.38 0.24
N VAL A 126 -11.83 13.17 -0.28
CA VAL A 126 -10.93 12.19 0.33
C VAL A 126 -9.53 12.78 0.53
N LEU A 127 -8.96 13.41 -0.50
CA LEU A 127 -7.61 13.99 -0.40
C LEU A 127 -7.53 15.08 0.68
N ARG A 128 -8.58 15.90 0.82
CA ARG A 128 -8.66 16.93 1.87
C ARG A 128 -8.78 16.30 3.27
N ARG A 129 -9.60 15.25 3.44
CA ARG A 129 -9.71 14.54 4.72
C ARG A 129 -8.38 13.95 5.15
N LEU A 130 -7.67 13.30 4.24
CA LEU A 130 -6.33 12.75 4.51
C LEU A 130 -5.32 13.84 4.91
N ARG A 131 -5.35 15.00 4.25
CA ARG A 131 -4.53 16.16 4.64
C ARG A 131 -4.85 16.63 6.05
N SER A 132 -6.14 16.78 6.39
CA SER A 132 -6.58 17.19 7.71
C SER A 132 -6.23 16.18 8.81
N ALA A 133 -6.20 14.88 8.48
CA ALA A 133 -5.78 13.80 9.38
C ALA A 133 -4.24 13.67 9.52
N GLY A 134 -3.46 14.61 8.99
CA GLY A 134 -2.01 14.62 9.14
C GLY A 134 -1.27 13.57 8.29
N VAL A 135 -1.91 13.01 7.25
CA VAL A 135 -1.29 12.00 6.38
C VAL A 135 -0.08 12.59 5.66
N THR A 136 1.08 11.95 5.82
CA THR A 136 2.37 12.38 5.26
C THR A 136 2.61 11.84 3.86
N ARG A 137 2.06 10.67 3.53
CA ARG A 137 1.97 10.15 2.15
C ARG A 137 0.71 9.31 1.96
N ALA A 138 0.06 9.48 0.81
CA ALA A 138 -1.09 8.69 0.41
C ALA A 138 -0.74 7.84 -0.82
N TYR A 139 -1.18 6.59 -0.86
CA TYR A 139 -0.90 5.64 -1.94
C TYR A 139 -2.20 5.26 -2.65
N SER A 140 -2.15 5.24 -3.98
CA SER A 140 -3.26 4.92 -4.89
C SER A 140 -2.88 3.77 -5.81
N SER A 141 -3.86 3.23 -6.53
CA SER A 141 -3.67 2.16 -7.54
C SER A 141 -3.71 2.70 -8.97
N ASP A 142 -3.30 3.96 -9.17
CA ASP A 142 -3.34 4.64 -10.47
C ASP A 142 -2.34 4.09 -11.50
N GLY A 143 -1.41 3.24 -11.07
CA GLY A 143 -0.37 2.64 -11.92
C GLY A 143 0.74 3.62 -12.33
N GLY A 144 1.82 3.05 -12.86
CA GLY A 144 2.99 3.79 -13.29
C GLY A 144 3.95 4.13 -12.13
N ARG A 145 5.00 4.91 -12.44
CA ARG A 145 6.05 5.25 -11.47
C ARG A 145 5.56 6.30 -10.48
N ALA A 146 5.78 5.98 -9.20
CA ALA A 146 5.76 6.91 -8.08
C ALA A 146 6.78 8.05 -8.30
N ARG A 147 6.47 9.24 -7.77
CA ARG A 147 7.39 10.39 -7.79
C ARG A 147 7.81 10.71 -6.34
N PRO A 148 9.10 10.64 -5.99
CA PRO A 148 9.53 10.75 -4.59
C PRO A 148 9.09 12.04 -3.88
N ASP A 149 8.98 13.13 -4.62
CA ASP A 149 8.64 14.49 -4.19
C ASP A 149 7.13 14.72 -4.04
N THR A 150 6.28 13.81 -4.53
CA THR A 150 4.83 14.00 -4.44
C THR A 150 4.25 13.45 -3.15
N TRP A 151 3.16 14.05 -2.68
CA TRP A 151 2.43 13.51 -1.53
C TRP A 151 1.59 12.28 -1.90
N LEU A 152 0.91 12.34 -3.04
CA LEU A 152 0.15 11.21 -3.58
C LEU A 152 1.08 10.34 -4.43
N GLN A 153 1.15 9.07 -4.09
CA GLN A 153 2.01 8.06 -4.70
C GLN A 153 1.15 7.11 -5.54
N ALA A 154 1.52 6.92 -6.80
CA ALA A 154 0.91 5.91 -7.65
C ALA A 154 1.61 4.56 -7.42
N ARG A 155 0.83 3.51 -7.24
CA ARG A 155 1.32 2.13 -7.17
C ARG A 155 0.78 1.31 -8.33
N THR A 156 1.54 0.31 -8.72
CA THR A 156 1.11 -0.69 -9.71
C THR A 156 0.75 -1.96 -8.97
N SER A 157 -0.53 -2.34 -9.00
CA SER A 157 -1.01 -3.57 -8.40
C SER A 157 -0.48 -4.79 -9.15
N LEU A 158 0.00 -5.77 -8.40
CA LEU A 158 0.40 -7.06 -8.91
C LEU A 158 -0.86 -7.89 -9.26
N ARG A 159 -0.82 -8.62 -10.37
CA ARG A 159 -1.91 -9.47 -10.86
C ARG A 159 -1.45 -10.93 -10.99
N HIS A 160 -2.39 -11.85 -10.89
CA HIS A 160 -2.08 -13.29 -11.00
C HIS A 160 -1.65 -13.73 -12.41
N ASP A 161 -2.02 -12.96 -13.43
CA ASP A 161 -1.74 -13.21 -14.86
C ASP A 161 -0.39 -12.65 -15.32
N MET A 162 0.46 -12.17 -14.39
CA MET A 162 1.77 -11.63 -14.77
C MET A 162 2.81 -12.71 -15.09
N ASP A 163 3.67 -12.39 -16.06
CA ASP A 163 4.82 -13.18 -16.47
C ASP A 163 6.13 -12.38 -16.31
N ALA A 164 7.26 -13.04 -16.57
CA ALA A 164 8.57 -12.40 -16.50
C ALA A 164 8.70 -11.20 -17.45
N ALA A 165 8.08 -11.26 -18.63
CA ALA A 165 8.08 -10.17 -19.59
C ALA A 165 7.29 -8.95 -19.07
N TRP A 166 6.21 -9.16 -18.32
CA TRP A 166 5.48 -8.09 -17.65
C TRP A 166 6.32 -7.44 -16.55
N ILE A 167 7.00 -8.23 -15.72
CA ILE A 167 7.90 -7.72 -14.66
C ILE A 167 9.04 -6.90 -15.27
N ALA A 168 9.71 -7.42 -16.31
CA ALA A 168 10.78 -6.70 -16.99
C ALA A 168 10.30 -5.35 -17.54
N ARG A 169 9.12 -5.31 -18.17
CA ARG A 169 8.50 -4.07 -18.67
C ARG A 169 8.10 -3.10 -17.54
N LEU A 170 7.69 -3.61 -16.38
CA LEU A 170 7.38 -2.78 -15.22
C LEU A 170 8.63 -2.08 -14.67
N LEU A 171 9.76 -2.81 -14.64
CA LEU A 171 11.03 -2.34 -14.08
C LEU A 171 11.86 -1.51 -15.06
N ASP A 172 11.57 -1.59 -16.36
CA ASP A 172 12.22 -0.80 -17.39
C ASP A 172 12.05 0.72 -17.13
N PRO A 173 13.14 1.50 -16.98
CA PRO A 173 13.06 2.96 -16.83
C PRO A 173 12.53 3.67 -18.10
N ASN A 174 12.68 3.05 -19.26
CA ASN A 174 12.42 3.62 -20.58
C ASN A 174 11.04 3.28 -21.14
N THR A 175 10.14 2.68 -20.34
CA THR A 175 8.79 2.35 -20.82
C THR A 175 8.04 3.61 -21.31
N SER A 176 7.62 3.52 -22.57
CA SER A 176 7.11 4.57 -23.48
C SER A 176 6.23 5.69 -22.90
N LEU A 177 6.48 6.91 -23.40
CA LEU A 177 5.72 8.16 -23.20
C LEU A 177 4.19 8.00 -23.36
N THR A 178 3.72 7.10 -24.23
CA THR A 178 2.28 6.95 -24.53
C THR A 178 1.48 6.40 -23.35
N ARG A 179 2.10 5.58 -22.50
CA ARG A 179 1.46 5.04 -21.28
C ARG A 179 1.49 6.06 -20.13
N ARG A 180 2.51 6.92 -20.08
CA ARG A 180 2.58 8.06 -19.14
C ARG A 180 1.41 9.02 -19.34
N ALA A 181 1.00 9.28 -20.59
CA ALA A 181 -0.10 10.18 -20.93
C ALA A 181 -1.48 9.66 -20.48
N ARG A 182 -1.82 8.39 -20.76
CA ARG A 182 -3.13 7.79 -20.36
C ARG A 182 -3.32 7.74 -18.83
N GLY A 183 -2.27 7.37 -18.09
CA GLY A 183 -2.32 7.39 -16.62
C GLY A 183 -2.40 8.81 -16.04
N CYS A 184 -1.91 9.83 -16.74
CA CYS A 184 -1.99 11.22 -16.29
C CYS A 184 -3.42 11.78 -16.41
N ALA A 185 -4.13 11.51 -17.53
CA ALA A 185 -5.50 11.97 -17.73
C ALA A 185 -6.49 11.38 -16.71
N ALA A 186 -6.41 10.06 -16.45
CA ALA A 186 -7.25 9.40 -15.45
C ALA A 186 -6.99 9.95 -14.02
N ARG A 187 -5.73 10.25 -13.70
CA ARG A 187 -5.33 10.89 -12.43
C ARG A 187 -5.90 12.30 -12.29
N VAL A 188 -5.84 13.10 -13.35
CA VAL A 188 -6.37 14.47 -13.34
C VAL A 188 -7.89 14.45 -13.15
N ILE A 189 -8.63 13.57 -13.84
CA ILE A 189 -10.08 13.45 -13.67
C ILE A 189 -10.45 13.07 -12.22
N LYS A 190 -9.75 12.11 -11.60
CA LYS A 190 -10.00 11.75 -10.19
C LYS A 190 -9.73 12.90 -9.22
N ARG A 191 -8.78 13.79 -9.52
CA ARG A 191 -8.42 14.95 -8.67
C ARG A 191 -9.38 16.14 -8.84
N LEU A 192 -10.02 16.27 -10.00
CA LEU A 192 -10.92 17.37 -10.32
C LEU A 192 -12.37 17.10 -9.91
N ARG A 193 -12.76 15.82 -9.76
CA ARG A 193 -14.02 15.41 -9.14
C ARG A 193 -13.95 15.60 -7.62
#